data_AF-A0AAD9XQR3-F1
#
_entry.id   AF-A0AAD9XQR3-F1
#
_cell.length_a   1.000
_cell.length_b   1.000
_cell.length_c   1.000
_cell.angle_alpha   90.00
_cell.angle_beta   90.00
_cell.angle_gamma   90.00
#
_symmetry.space_group_name_H-M   'P 1'
#
loop_
_entity.id
_entity.type
_entity.pdbx_description
1 polymer ?
#
loop_
_entity_poly.entity_id
_entity_poly.type
_entity_poly.pdbx_seq_one_letter_code
_entity_poly.pdbx_strand_id
1 'polypeptide(L)'
;MFEAQQLVDLQDNSASWLPAEDNSSPTHHRIPPSLANSGTANSNVDRVLFNDLVQMVPLIESLIDRNTRSSFTRRGSMVYTKTPSRESLSKKVTDPKGRNVAQSLPPKKKKDHGDKDLDKNANNYQDPESFAIFSSRAVASEKEKEELVALREQVEDLQRTILEKDELLKSAEKSKSQMNAVHLKLDELKRQAAEKDSLIKSIQLQLSDAKIKLADRQAALEKLQWEAMTANKKVEKLQEELDSKQEEISSFVQLFEGLNKNDSTMNVDDDYDITPYLLDHIPDIDDLNDAEIQEMEEAREAYIAAIAAAKEKLDEESIAAAINSRLYLQSFVFRSKMMNVDNGFSSMGISEAPFRAFAR
;
A
#
# COMPACT_ATOMS: atom_id res chain seq x y z
N MET A 1 47.67 -14.89 25.14
CA MET A 1 47.84 -15.48 23.80
C MET A 1 47.48 -14.41 22.78
N PHE A 2 48.41 -14.16 21.86
CA PHE A 2 48.38 -13.33 20.65
C PHE A 2 48.35 -11.78 20.74
N GLU A 3 49.49 -11.22 20.27
CA GLU A 3 49.77 -10.00 19.47
C GLU A 3 48.62 -9.39 18.64
N ALA A 4 48.72 -8.21 18.03
CA ALA A 4 49.51 -6.96 18.12
C ALA A 4 49.23 -6.16 16.81
N GLN A 5 49.69 -4.90 16.78
CA GLN A 5 49.95 -4.03 15.61
C GLN A 5 48.78 -3.10 15.21
N GLN A 6 48.80 -1.82 15.62
CA GLN A 6 49.57 -0.68 15.07
C GLN A 6 49.15 -0.29 13.65
N LEU A 7 48.57 0.91 13.46
CA LEU A 7 49.13 1.91 12.53
C LEU A 7 48.53 3.32 12.74
N VAL A 8 49.38 4.20 13.26
CA VAL A 8 49.67 5.58 12.84
C VAL A 8 48.57 6.66 12.90
N ASP A 9 48.83 7.52 13.88
CA ASP A 9 48.47 8.91 14.09
C ASP A 9 49.04 9.86 13.00
N LEU A 10 48.24 10.82 12.52
CA LEU A 10 48.67 12.14 12.02
C LEU A 10 47.41 13.01 11.82
N GLN A 11 46.95 13.75 12.84
CA GLN A 11 47.41 15.07 13.29
C GLN A 11 46.58 16.24 12.71
N ASP A 12 45.97 16.98 13.64
CA ASP A 12 45.60 18.41 13.70
C ASP A 12 44.84 19.06 12.52
N ASN A 13 43.64 19.61 12.80
CA ASN A 13 43.54 21.00 13.27
C ASN A 13 42.10 21.42 13.66
N SER A 14 42.00 21.95 14.89
CA SER A 14 41.19 23.10 15.32
C SER A 14 39.70 23.22 14.93
N ALA A 15 38.81 23.10 15.93
CA ALA A 15 38.05 24.25 16.46
C ALA A 15 37.12 23.81 17.61
N SER A 16 37.63 24.01 18.82
CA SER A 16 36.91 24.06 20.09
C SER A 16 35.84 25.14 20.07
N TRP A 17 34.59 24.81 20.41
CA TRP A 17 33.69 25.64 21.24
C TRP A 17 32.65 24.72 21.91
N LEU A 18 33.04 24.10 23.03
CA LEU A 18 32.10 23.86 24.12
C LEU A 18 32.27 25.01 25.12
N PRO A 19 31.22 25.33 25.89
CA PRO A 19 31.44 25.45 27.31
C PRO A 19 30.59 24.44 28.06
N ALA A 20 31.24 23.88 29.07
CA ALA A 20 30.71 22.95 30.03
C ALA A 20 29.88 23.68 31.11
N GLU A 21 29.05 22.86 31.77
CA GLU A 21 28.49 23.01 33.13
C GLU A 21 27.41 24.11 33.29
N ASP A 22 26.26 23.87 33.91
CA ASP A 22 26.14 23.35 35.28
C ASP A 22 24.72 22.82 35.62
N ASN A 23 24.68 22.12 36.75
CA ASN A 23 23.62 21.26 37.29
C ASN A 23 22.28 21.96 37.65
N SER A 24 21.15 21.25 37.52
CA SER A 24 20.08 21.06 38.55
C SER A 24 18.72 20.63 37.95
N SER A 25 18.18 19.49 38.40
CA SER A 25 16.71 19.27 38.48
C SER A 25 16.23 19.76 39.85
N PRO A 26 15.00 20.31 40.04
CA PRO A 26 13.87 19.45 40.42
C PRO A 26 12.42 19.96 40.11
N THR A 27 11.50 19.01 39.87
CA THR A 27 10.14 18.84 40.49
C THR A 27 8.98 19.85 40.28
N HIS A 28 7.90 19.33 39.67
CA HIS A 28 6.44 19.56 39.83
C HIS A 28 5.76 20.95 39.76
N HIS A 29 4.46 20.86 39.35
CA HIS A 29 3.35 21.83 39.44
C HIS A 29 3.23 22.79 38.24
N ARG A 30 2.07 23.14 37.70
CA ARG A 30 0.63 22.86 37.93
C ARG A 30 -0.11 23.74 36.91
N ILE A 31 -0.99 23.17 36.07
CA ILE A 31 -1.98 23.96 35.29
C ILE A 31 -2.99 24.55 36.30
N PRO A 32 -3.36 25.86 36.28
CA PRO A 32 -4.50 26.36 35.47
C PRO A 32 -4.43 27.89 35.15
N PRO A 33 -5.52 28.61 34.80
CA PRO A 33 -6.29 28.55 33.56
C PRO A 33 -6.38 29.93 32.83
N SER A 34 -6.82 29.87 31.58
CA SER A 34 -7.47 30.88 30.71
C SER A 34 -7.59 32.38 31.11
N LEU A 35 -7.16 33.21 30.13
CA LEU A 35 -7.78 34.44 29.58
C LEU A 35 -7.42 35.81 30.20
N ALA A 36 -6.42 36.48 29.60
CA ALA A 36 -6.43 37.92 29.35
C ALA A 36 -5.44 38.28 28.23
N ASN A 37 -5.93 39.04 27.24
CA ASN A 37 -5.17 39.65 26.15
C ASN A 37 -4.04 40.55 26.66
N SER A 38 -2.84 40.40 26.08
CA SER A 38 -2.11 41.47 25.38
C SER A 38 -0.62 41.15 25.31
N GLY A 39 -0.10 41.10 24.09
CA GLY A 39 1.32 41.36 23.85
C GLY A 39 2.22 40.14 23.90
N THR A 40 3.01 39.97 22.84
CA THR A 40 4.20 39.11 22.77
C THR A 40 3.93 37.61 22.90
N ALA A 41 3.18 37.07 21.93
CA ALA A 41 3.39 35.69 21.53
C ALA A 41 4.82 35.57 20.98
N ASN A 42 5.65 34.80 21.68
CA ASN A 42 6.93 34.29 21.19
C ASN A 42 6.66 33.39 19.97
N SER A 43 6.34 34.03 18.85
CA SER A 43 6.21 33.44 17.54
C SER A 43 7.62 33.33 16.98
N ASN A 44 8.33 32.29 17.39
CA ASN A 44 9.59 31.92 16.76
C ASN A 44 9.27 31.28 15.39
N VAL A 45 8.62 32.05 14.52
CA VAL A 45 8.45 31.70 13.11
C VAL A 45 9.84 31.88 12.51
N ASP A 46 10.36 30.79 11.94
CA ASP A 46 11.62 30.82 11.24
C ASP A 46 11.62 31.99 10.23
N ARG A 47 12.52 32.94 10.44
CA ARG A 47 12.63 34.14 9.60
C ARG A 47 12.88 33.77 8.14
N VAL A 48 13.49 32.63 7.88
CA VAL A 48 13.70 32.08 6.54
C VAL A 48 12.35 31.70 5.93
N LEU A 49 11.53 30.92 6.64
CA LEU A 49 10.20 30.53 6.18
C LEU A 49 9.28 31.74 5.95
N PHE A 50 9.34 32.75 6.83
CA PHE A 50 8.60 33.99 6.65
C PHE A 50 9.05 34.73 5.38
N ASN A 51 10.36 34.83 5.14
CA ASN A 51 10.91 35.49 3.97
C ASN A 51 10.58 34.75 2.67
N ASP A 52 10.62 33.41 2.69
CA ASP A 52 10.22 32.57 1.54
C ASP A 52 8.74 32.76 1.22
N LEU A 53 7.88 32.79 2.25
CA LEU A 53 6.46 33.02 2.06
C LEU A 53 6.18 34.40 1.46
N VAL A 54 6.84 35.44 1.96
CA VAL A 54 6.74 36.82 1.44
C VAL A 54 7.23 36.91 -0.01
N GLN A 55 8.33 36.24 -0.36
CA GLN A 55 8.85 36.22 -1.73
C GLN A 55 7.93 35.49 -2.73
N MET A 56 7.14 34.52 -2.27
CA MET A 56 6.19 33.80 -3.12
C MET A 56 4.89 34.59 -3.42
N VAL A 57 4.52 35.58 -2.61
CA VAL A 57 3.24 36.31 -2.77
C VAL A 57 3.09 36.95 -4.16
N PRO A 58 4.08 37.71 -4.70
CA PRO A 58 3.96 38.29 -6.04
C PRO A 58 3.87 37.25 -7.17
N LEU A 59 4.49 36.08 -6.98
CA LEU A 59 4.45 34.97 -7.94
C LEU A 59 3.07 34.31 -7.98
N ILE A 60 2.48 34.12 -6.80
CA ILE A 60 1.12 33.59 -6.65
C ILE A 60 0.11 34.57 -7.25
N GLU A 61 0.26 35.86 -6.99
CA GLU A 61 -0.58 36.92 -7.57
C GLU A 61 -0.49 36.94 -9.10
N SER A 62 0.73 36.85 -9.66
CA SER A 62 0.93 36.73 -11.12
C SER A 62 0.29 35.48 -11.72
N LEU A 63 0.31 34.35 -10.99
CA LEU A 63 -0.32 33.11 -11.44
C LEU A 63 -1.84 33.21 -11.44
N ILE A 64 -2.43 33.84 -10.42
CA ILE A 64 -3.87 34.08 -10.32
C ILE A 64 -4.32 35.02 -11.44
N ASP A 65 -3.59 36.11 -11.69
CA ASP A 65 -3.87 37.05 -12.79
C ASP A 65 -3.74 36.43 -14.18
N ARG A 66 -2.84 35.45 -14.34
CA ARG A 66 -2.70 34.70 -15.59
C ARG A 66 -3.83 33.69 -15.79
N ASN A 67 -4.37 33.13 -14.72
CA ASN A 67 -5.47 32.16 -14.77
C ASN A 67 -6.82 32.82 -15.12
N THR A 68 -7.04 34.07 -14.70
CA THR A 68 -8.21 34.86 -15.09
C THR A 68 -8.17 35.34 -16.54
N ARG A 69 -6.97 35.41 -17.15
CA ARG A 69 -6.74 35.68 -18.58
C ARG A 69 -6.57 34.41 -19.43
N SER A 70 -7.11 33.27 -18.99
CA SER A 70 -7.08 32.03 -19.76
C SER A 70 -7.98 32.12 -20.99
N SER A 71 -7.39 32.48 -22.13
CA SER A 71 -8.04 32.54 -23.45
C SER A 71 -8.15 31.17 -24.14
N PHE A 72 -8.01 30.07 -23.41
CA PHE A 72 -8.17 28.72 -23.96
C PHE A 72 -9.64 28.38 -24.17
N THR A 73 -10.25 28.93 -25.20
CA THR A 73 -11.47 28.35 -25.75
C THR A 73 -11.10 27.02 -26.41
N ARG A 74 -11.49 25.93 -25.77
CA ARG A 74 -11.39 24.56 -26.28
C ARG A 74 -12.33 24.40 -27.49
N ARG A 75 -12.00 25.03 -28.62
CA ARG A 75 -12.66 24.82 -29.91
C ARG A 75 -11.72 24.02 -30.81
N GLY A 76 -11.49 22.77 -30.42
CA GLY A 76 -10.82 21.81 -31.30
C GLY A 76 -11.77 21.42 -32.42
N SER A 77 -11.48 21.83 -33.66
CA SER A 77 -12.14 21.29 -34.84
C SER A 77 -11.74 19.82 -34.99
N MET A 78 -12.69 18.92 -34.75
CA MET A 78 -12.50 17.48 -34.92
C MET A 78 -12.49 17.16 -36.42
N VAL A 79 -11.30 16.98 -37.00
CA VAL A 79 -11.16 16.38 -38.34
C VAL A 79 -11.19 14.86 -38.18
N TYR A 80 -12.29 14.24 -38.57
CA TYR A 80 -12.51 12.80 -38.47
C TYR A 80 -11.71 12.08 -39.57
N THR A 81 -10.59 11.44 -39.23
CA THR A 81 -9.91 10.49 -40.13
C THR A 81 -10.47 9.09 -39.90
N LYS A 82 -10.81 8.38 -40.98
CA LYS A 82 -11.34 7.01 -40.91
C LYS A 82 -10.28 6.06 -40.33
N THR A 83 -10.71 5.21 -39.40
CA THR A 83 -9.88 4.16 -38.79
C THR A 83 -9.48 3.10 -39.84
N PRO A 84 -8.21 2.65 -39.89
CA PRO A 84 -7.81 1.57 -40.79
C PRO A 84 -8.40 0.23 -40.31
N SER A 85 -8.98 -0.53 -41.23
CA SER A 85 -9.65 -1.79 -40.98
C SER A 85 -8.73 -2.85 -40.39
N ARG A 86 -9.27 -3.60 -39.41
CA ARG A 86 -8.60 -4.61 -38.58
C ARG A 86 -8.33 -5.96 -39.30
N GLU A 87 -8.20 -5.96 -40.62
CA GLU A 87 -8.14 -7.20 -41.41
C GLU A 87 -6.70 -7.72 -41.68
N SER A 88 -5.65 -6.98 -41.34
CA SER A 88 -4.27 -7.40 -41.66
C SER A 88 -3.59 -8.28 -40.60
N LEU A 89 -4.30 -8.71 -39.55
CA LEU A 89 -3.72 -9.41 -38.38
C LEU A 89 -3.98 -10.92 -38.31
N SER A 90 -4.33 -11.57 -39.43
CA SER A 90 -4.42 -13.04 -39.44
C SER A 90 -4.02 -13.68 -40.77
N LYS A 91 -2.72 -13.85 -40.97
CA LYS A 91 -2.16 -14.99 -41.74
C LYS A 91 -0.78 -15.35 -41.20
N LYS A 92 -0.72 -16.57 -40.67
CA LYS A 92 0.43 -17.25 -40.06
C LYS A 92 1.62 -17.40 -41.03
N VAL A 93 2.82 -17.35 -40.46
CA VAL A 93 3.94 -18.30 -40.62
C VAL A 93 4.18 -18.83 -42.03
N THR A 94 5.16 -18.23 -42.72
CA THR A 94 6.35 -18.89 -43.34
C THR A 94 7.11 -17.84 -44.14
N ASP A 95 8.38 -17.60 -43.78
CA ASP A 95 9.37 -16.99 -44.69
C ASP A 95 9.77 -18.09 -45.71
N PRO A 96 9.98 -17.81 -47.01
CA PRO A 96 11.25 -17.25 -47.42
C PRO A 96 11.19 -16.25 -48.61
N LYS A 97 12.08 -15.26 -48.58
CA LYS A 97 12.86 -14.78 -49.75
C LYS A 97 12.06 -14.16 -50.91
N GLY A 98 11.97 -12.83 -50.92
CA GLY A 98 11.42 -12.06 -52.04
C GLY A 98 12.07 -10.69 -52.21
N ARG A 99 12.82 -10.54 -53.31
CA ARG A 99 13.40 -9.31 -53.85
C ARG A 99 12.39 -8.16 -53.94
N ASN A 100 12.89 -6.95 -53.67
CA ASN A 100 12.61 -5.67 -54.33
C ASN A 100 11.15 -5.18 -54.41
N VAL A 101 10.91 -3.94 -54.00
CA VAL A 101 10.55 -2.83 -54.91
C VAL A 101 10.44 -1.55 -54.09
N ALA A 102 11.30 -0.60 -54.43
CA ALA A 102 11.27 0.77 -53.95
C ALA A 102 9.96 1.45 -54.39
N GLN A 103 9.21 2.02 -53.44
CA GLN A 103 8.16 3.00 -53.70
C GLN A 103 8.75 4.39 -53.39
N SER A 104 9.27 5.05 -54.42
CA SER A 104 8.58 6.11 -55.18
C SER A 104 8.73 7.49 -54.53
N LEU A 105 9.81 8.17 -54.88
CA LEU A 105 9.95 9.62 -54.77
C LEU A 105 9.25 10.30 -55.97
N PRO A 106 8.56 11.44 -55.78
CA PRO A 106 7.83 12.12 -56.86
C PRO A 106 8.78 12.88 -57.80
N PRO A 107 8.60 12.81 -59.14
CA PRO A 107 9.49 13.48 -60.08
C PRO A 107 9.23 14.99 -60.15
N LYS A 108 10.33 15.75 -60.12
CA LYS A 108 10.40 17.18 -60.40
C LYS A 108 10.00 17.48 -61.86
N LYS A 109 9.23 18.55 -62.07
CA LYS A 109 8.87 19.07 -63.39
C LYS A 109 10.10 19.56 -64.16
N LYS A 110 10.24 19.07 -65.40
CA LYS A 110 11.20 19.53 -66.41
C LYS A 110 10.89 20.97 -66.83
N LYS A 111 11.95 21.78 -66.88
CA LYS A 111 12.03 23.09 -67.51
C LYS A 111 12.53 22.87 -68.95
N ASP A 112 11.77 23.35 -69.91
CA ASP A 112 11.98 23.14 -71.35
C ASP A 112 12.64 24.37 -71.97
N HIS A 113 13.91 24.24 -72.40
CA HIS A 113 14.61 25.21 -73.25
C HIS A 113 15.89 24.59 -73.85
N GLY A 114 16.01 24.71 -75.18
CA GLY A 114 17.15 24.28 -76.02
C GLY A 114 16.86 22.93 -76.71
N ASP A 115 17.01 22.75 -78.02
CA ASP A 115 18.01 23.34 -78.91
C ASP A 115 17.57 23.20 -80.38
N LYS A 116 18.08 24.09 -81.24
CA LYS A 116 17.87 24.14 -82.69
C LYS A 116 19.17 23.72 -83.38
N ASP A 117 19.14 22.64 -84.15
CA ASP A 117 20.11 22.35 -85.21
C ASP A 117 19.35 22.36 -86.56
N LEU A 118 19.61 23.33 -87.44
CA LEU A 118 20.61 23.29 -88.51
C LEU A 118 20.32 22.22 -89.57
N ASP A 119 19.76 22.65 -90.69
CA ASP A 119 20.35 22.45 -92.02
C ASP A 119 19.42 23.00 -93.12
N LYS A 120 19.94 23.93 -93.94
CA LYS A 120 19.62 24.08 -95.36
C LYS A 120 20.46 25.21 -95.99
N ASN A 121 21.49 24.78 -96.68
CA ASN A 121 22.25 25.53 -97.65
C ASN A 121 21.48 25.56 -98.99
N ALA A 122 21.22 26.74 -99.55
CA ALA A 122 21.13 26.93 -101.00
C ALA A 122 21.06 28.41 -101.40
N ASN A 123 22.03 28.77 -102.24
CA ASN A 123 21.94 29.66 -103.40
C ASN A 123 22.39 31.13 -103.31
N ASN A 124 23.55 31.29 -103.94
CA ASN A 124 24.18 32.42 -104.60
C ASN A 124 23.23 33.18 -105.54
N TYR A 125 23.23 34.52 -105.46
CA TYR A 125 23.25 35.42 -106.62
C TYR A 125 23.95 36.72 -106.21
N GLN A 126 24.98 37.09 -106.96
CA GLN A 126 25.66 38.38 -106.90
C GLN A 126 24.72 39.48 -107.40
N ASP A 127 24.71 40.62 -106.72
CA ASP A 127 24.36 41.90 -107.35
C ASP A 127 25.22 43.01 -106.75
N PRO A 128 26.10 43.66 -107.54
CA PRO A 128 26.95 44.73 -107.07
C PRO A 128 26.35 46.07 -107.47
N GLU A 129 25.81 46.83 -106.50
CA GLU A 129 26.08 48.26 -106.41
C GLU A 129 25.46 48.93 -105.19
N SER A 130 25.94 50.15 -104.94
CA SER A 130 25.30 51.20 -104.14
C SER A 130 25.73 51.33 -102.66
N PHE A 131 27.01 51.68 -102.50
CA PHE A 131 27.48 52.81 -101.68
C PHE A 131 26.46 53.44 -100.71
N ALA A 132 26.25 52.85 -99.52
CA ALA A 132 25.54 53.50 -98.40
C ALA A 132 25.90 52.94 -97.00
N ILE A 133 27.04 52.28 -96.81
CA ILE A 133 27.29 51.46 -95.59
C ILE A 133 28.10 52.18 -94.50
N PHE A 134 28.66 53.36 -94.77
CA PHE A 134 29.57 54.01 -93.81
C PHE A 134 28.88 54.83 -92.70
N SER A 135 27.57 55.04 -92.74
CA SER A 135 26.85 55.71 -91.64
C SER A 135 26.32 54.74 -90.57
N SER A 136 26.06 53.47 -90.90
CA SER A 136 25.55 52.48 -89.93
C SER A 136 26.63 51.78 -89.11
N ARG A 137 27.89 51.74 -89.59
CA ARG A 137 28.99 51.02 -88.92
C ARG A 137 29.50 51.71 -87.65
N ALA A 138 29.49 53.04 -87.60
CA ALA A 138 29.92 53.80 -86.43
C ALA A 138 28.91 53.67 -85.26
N VAL A 139 27.61 53.85 -85.55
CA VAL A 139 26.50 53.67 -84.59
C VAL A 139 26.29 52.21 -84.17
N ALA A 140 26.49 51.25 -85.09
CA ALA A 140 26.47 49.82 -84.71
C ALA A 140 27.64 49.47 -83.78
N SER A 141 28.84 50.01 -84.03
CA SER A 141 29.98 49.79 -83.13
C SER A 141 29.83 50.46 -81.77
N GLU A 142 29.12 51.59 -81.69
CA GLU A 142 28.84 52.28 -80.43
C GLU A 142 27.80 51.53 -79.60
N LYS A 143 26.75 51.04 -80.26
CA LYS A 143 25.74 50.15 -79.68
C LYS A 143 26.34 48.82 -79.20
N GLU A 144 27.21 48.19 -79.97
CA GLU A 144 27.92 46.97 -79.55
C GLU A 144 28.81 47.18 -78.32
N LYS A 145 29.43 48.36 -78.19
CA LYS A 145 30.24 48.71 -77.00
C LYS A 145 29.36 48.91 -75.77
N GLU A 146 28.22 49.57 -75.91
CA GLU A 146 27.24 49.75 -74.84
C GLU A 146 26.65 48.40 -74.40
N GLU A 147 26.35 47.51 -75.35
CA GLU A 147 25.91 46.14 -75.07
C GLU A 147 27.00 45.32 -74.34
N LEU A 148 28.28 45.47 -74.72
CA LEU A 148 29.39 44.84 -74.00
C LEU A 148 29.55 45.38 -72.57
N VAL A 149 29.29 46.67 -72.35
CA VAL A 149 29.30 47.27 -71.00
C VAL A 149 28.13 46.73 -70.17
N ALA A 150 26.93 46.66 -70.74
CA ALA A 150 25.75 46.10 -70.06
C ALA A 150 25.93 44.60 -69.72
N LEU A 151 26.55 43.83 -70.62
CA LEU A 151 26.89 42.43 -70.36
C LEU A 151 27.93 42.29 -69.25
N ARG A 152 28.95 43.17 -69.23
CA ARG A 152 29.95 43.20 -68.16
C ARG A 152 29.30 43.54 -66.82
N GLU A 153 28.42 44.52 -66.77
CA GLU A 153 27.66 44.88 -65.58
C GLU A 153 26.80 43.70 -65.08
N GLN A 154 26.08 43.00 -65.97
CA GLN A 154 25.35 41.78 -65.60
C GLN A 154 26.25 40.69 -65.03
N VAL A 155 27.44 40.48 -65.60
CA VAL A 155 28.39 39.50 -65.08
C VAL A 155 28.86 39.88 -63.69
N GLU A 156 29.16 41.16 -63.45
CA GLU A 156 29.55 41.68 -62.14
C GLU A 156 28.43 41.54 -61.10
N ASP A 157 27.19 41.84 -61.48
CA ASP A 157 26.01 41.66 -60.63
C ASP A 157 25.75 40.19 -60.32
N LEU A 158 25.80 39.31 -61.33
CA LEU A 158 25.67 37.87 -61.12
C LEU A 158 26.76 37.35 -60.19
N GLN A 159 28.01 37.79 -60.36
CA GLN A 159 29.11 37.44 -59.48
C GLN A 159 28.85 37.91 -58.04
N ARG A 160 28.34 39.13 -57.85
CA ARG A 160 27.94 39.65 -56.53
C ARG A 160 26.83 38.79 -55.90
N THR A 161 25.80 38.42 -56.67
CA THR A 161 24.71 37.57 -56.16
C THR A 161 25.17 36.16 -55.80
N ILE A 162 26.14 35.59 -56.52
CA ILE A 162 26.72 34.28 -56.19
C ILE A 162 27.45 34.37 -54.85
N LEU A 163 28.25 35.41 -54.63
CA LEU A 163 28.96 35.62 -53.36
C LEU A 163 28.01 35.77 -52.17
N GLU A 164 26.92 36.53 -52.33
CA GLU A 164 25.88 36.66 -51.29
C GLU A 164 25.22 35.30 -50.99
N LYS A 165 24.89 34.52 -52.03
CA LYS A 165 24.32 33.17 -51.85
C LYS A 165 25.30 32.22 -51.16
N ASP A 166 26.59 32.29 -51.46
CA ASP A 166 27.61 31.47 -50.80
C ASP A 166 27.77 31.84 -49.31
N GLU A 167 27.66 33.11 -48.96
CA GLU A 167 27.68 33.55 -47.55
C GLU A 167 26.41 33.11 -46.80
N LEU A 168 25.24 33.19 -47.43
CA LEU A 168 24.00 32.65 -46.88
C LEU A 168 24.08 31.14 -46.70
N LEU A 169 24.68 30.41 -47.65
CA LEU A 169 24.89 28.98 -47.56
C LEU A 169 25.78 28.62 -46.36
N LYS A 170 26.90 29.33 -46.17
CA LYS A 170 27.77 29.18 -44.99
C LYS A 170 27.02 29.46 -43.69
N SER A 171 26.16 30.48 -43.67
CA SER A 171 25.35 30.84 -42.50
C SER A 171 24.30 29.76 -42.19
N ALA A 172 23.66 29.21 -43.23
CA ALA A 172 22.71 28.11 -43.09
C ALA A 172 23.40 26.82 -42.58
N GLU A 173 24.62 26.53 -43.04
CA GLU A 173 25.40 25.39 -42.56
C GLU A 173 25.80 25.53 -41.08
N LYS A 174 26.23 26.72 -40.66
CA LYS A 174 26.48 27.03 -39.24
C LYS A 174 25.21 26.87 -38.40
N SER A 175 24.08 27.40 -38.88
CA SER A 175 22.78 27.28 -38.22
C SER A 175 22.34 25.82 -38.09
N LYS A 176 22.51 25.02 -39.15
CA LYS A 176 22.24 23.57 -39.14
C LYS A 176 23.11 22.84 -38.11
N SER A 177 24.39 23.19 -38.03
CA SER A 177 25.30 22.61 -37.03
C SER A 177 24.87 22.95 -35.61
N GLN A 178 24.47 24.20 -35.36
CA GLN A 178 23.92 24.63 -34.07
C GLN A 178 22.60 23.90 -33.74
N MET A 179 21.70 23.76 -34.71
CA MET A 179 20.45 23.01 -34.56
C MET A 179 20.71 21.55 -34.17
N ASN A 180 21.68 20.90 -34.80
CA ASN A 180 22.10 19.54 -34.41
C ASN A 180 22.61 19.48 -32.97
N ALA A 181 23.41 20.45 -32.54
CA ALA A 181 23.87 20.53 -31.15
C ALA A 181 22.72 20.72 -30.14
N VAL A 182 21.71 21.52 -30.50
CA VAL A 182 20.49 21.69 -29.70
C VAL A 182 19.68 20.39 -29.64
N HIS A 183 19.54 19.66 -30.76
CA HIS A 183 18.86 18.37 -30.78
C HIS A 183 19.53 17.34 -29.86
N LEU A 184 20.86 17.24 -29.89
CA LEU A 184 21.59 16.36 -28.97
C LEU A 184 21.34 16.70 -27.50
N LYS A 185 21.33 18.00 -27.16
CA LYS A 185 21.00 18.45 -25.80
C LYS A 185 19.54 18.14 -25.41
N LEU A 186 18.60 18.29 -26.34
CA LEU A 186 17.20 17.94 -26.13
C LEU A 186 17.03 16.45 -25.83
N ASP A 187 17.70 15.59 -26.60
CA ASP A 187 17.63 14.14 -26.41
C ASP A 187 18.24 13.71 -25.07
N GLU A 188 19.35 14.34 -24.66
CA GLU A 188 19.94 14.11 -23.34
C GLU A 188 19.02 14.57 -22.20
N LEU A 189 18.39 15.74 -22.32
CA LEU A 189 17.40 16.20 -21.33
C LEU A 189 16.20 15.25 -21.25
N LYS A 190 15.75 14.72 -22.38
CA LYS A 190 14.66 13.74 -22.44
C LYS A 190 15.05 12.43 -21.73
N ARG A 191 16.29 11.97 -21.92
CA ARG A 191 16.83 10.81 -21.20
C ARG A 191 16.88 11.05 -19.69
N GLN A 192 17.37 12.20 -19.25
CA GLN A 192 17.41 12.56 -17.83
C GLN A 192 16.01 12.69 -17.21
N ALA A 193 15.04 13.23 -17.95
CA ALA A 193 13.65 13.27 -17.50
C ALA A 193 13.09 11.87 -17.28
N ALA A 194 13.31 10.94 -18.22
CA ALA A 194 12.87 9.55 -18.08
C ALA A 194 13.54 8.83 -16.90
N GLU A 195 14.83 9.09 -16.65
CA GLU A 195 15.56 8.54 -15.50
C GLU A 195 15.00 9.05 -14.16
N LYS A 196 14.76 10.37 -14.07
CA LYS A 196 14.13 10.97 -12.88
C LYS A 196 12.71 10.45 -12.66
N ASP A 197 11.91 10.30 -13.72
CA ASP A 197 10.57 9.70 -13.62
C ASP A 197 10.62 8.25 -13.14
N SER A 198 11.61 7.47 -13.59
CA SER A 198 11.83 6.11 -13.11
C SER A 198 12.21 6.09 -11.62
N LEU A 199 13.08 7.01 -11.18
CA LEU A 199 13.45 7.15 -9.78
C LEU A 199 12.24 7.52 -8.91
N ILE A 200 11.43 8.49 -9.36
CA ILE A 200 10.20 8.89 -8.66
C ILE A 200 9.27 7.69 -8.49
N LYS A 201 9.05 6.89 -9.55
CA LYS A 201 8.22 5.67 -9.48
C LYS A 201 8.80 4.65 -8.50
N SER A 202 10.12 4.46 -8.49
CA SER A 202 10.79 3.56 -7.56
C SER A 202 10.62 4.01 -6.10
N ILE A 203 10.79 5.30 -5.82
CA ILE A 203 10.61 5.86 -4.48
C ILE A 203 9.15 5.74 -4.03
N GLN A 204 8.18 6.03 -4.92
CA GLN A 204 6.76 5.88 -4.63
C GLN A 204 6.41 4.43 -4.29
N LEU A 205 6.97 3.46 -5.02
CA LEU A 205 6.79 2.05 -4.75
C LEU A 205 7.34 1.67 -3.36
N GLN A 206 8.57 2.09 -3.03
CA GLN A 206 9.16 1.84 -1.71
C GLN A 206 8.35 2.48 -0.57
N LEU A 207 7.85 3.70 -0.77
CA LEU A 207 7.00 4.37 0.21
C LEU A 207 5.69 3.60 0.42
N SER A 208 5.09 3.07 -0.65
CA SER A 208 3.87 2.27 -0.53
C SER A 208 4.11 0.94 0.21
N ASP A 209 5.22 0.25 -0.06
CA ASP A 209 5.61 -0.97 0.64
C ASP A 209 5.87 -0.71 2.13
N ALA A 210 6.59 0.38 2.45
CA ALA A 210 6.82 0.80 3.83
C ALA A 210 5.50 1.12 4.56
N LYS A 211 4.54 1.75 3.87
CA LYS A 211 3.22 2.06 4.43
C LYS A 211 2.43 0.79 4.75
N ILE A 212 2.47 -0.22 3.88
CA ILE A 212 1.83 -1.52 4.12
C ILE A 212 2.46 -2.20 5.34
N LYS A 213 3.80 -2.30 5.38
CA LYS A 213 4.53 -2.88 6.53
C LYS A 213 4.24 -2.17 7.84
N LEU A 214 4.04 -0.85 7.81
CA LEU A 214 3.67 -0.08 9.00
C LEU A 214 2.26 -0.43 9.47
N ALA A 215 1.29 -0.56 8.55
CA ALA A 215 -0.06 -0.98 8.88
C ALA A 215 -0.08 -2.41 9.47
N ASP A 216 0.71 -3.34 8.90
CA ASP A 216 0.84 -4.70 9.43
C ASP A 216 1.40 -4.72 10.85
N ARG A 217 2.43 -3.90 11.12
CA ARG A 217 2.99 -3.73 12.46
C ARG A 217 1.98 -3.13 13.44
N GLN A 218 1.19 -2.16 13.01
CA GLN A 218 0.14 -1.57 13.83
C GLN A 218 -0.93 -2.60 14.20
N ALA A 219 -1.37 -3.40 13.24
CA ALA A 219 -2.33 -4.49 13.49
C ALA A 219 -1.75 -5.55 14.45
N ALA A 220 -0.46 -5.90 14.31
CA ALA A 220 0.20 -6.83 15.22
C ALA A 220 0.30 -6.28 16.66
N LEU A 221 0.60 -4.98 16.81
CA LEU A 221 0.65 -4.31 18.11
C LEU A 221 -0.72 -4.29 18.79
N GLU A 222 -1.78 -3.92 18.07
CA GLU A 222 -3.15 -3.90 18.61
C GLU A 222 -3.59 -5.30 19.06
N LYS A 223 -3.28 -6.33 18.26
CA LYS A 223 -3.55 -7.72 18.64
C LYS A 223 -2.81 -8.09 19.93
N LEU A 224 -1.51 -7.83 20.01
CA LEU A 224 -0.70 -8.15 21.19
C LEU A 224 -1.22 -7.40 22.42
N GLN A 225 -1.59 -6.13 22.27
CA GLN A 225 -2.19 -5.35 23.35
C GLN A 225 -3.51 -5.96 23.83
N TRP A 226 -4.36 -6.43 22.92
CA TRP A 226 -5.61 -7.08 23.26
C TRP A 226 -5.39 -8.43 23.97
N GLU A 227 -4.43 -9.22 23.50
CA GLU A 227 -3.99 -10.47 24.15
C GLU A 227 -3.42 -10.20 25.54
N ALA A 228 -2.60 -9.17 25.72
CA ALA A 228 -2.05 -8.78 27.02
C ALA A 228 -3.15 -8.33 28.00
N MET A 229 -4.09 -7.48 27.55
CA MET A 229 -5.22 -7.02 28.38
C MET A 229 -6.10 -8.19 28.84
N THR A 230 -6.40 -9.12 27.93
CA THR A 230 -7.21 -10.29 28.27
C THR A 230 -6.47 -11.31 29.14
N ALA A 231 -5.17 -11.48 28.94
CA ALA A 231 -4.32 -12.28 29.81
C ALA A 231 -4.25 -11.68 31.22
N ASN A 232 -4.03 -10.36 31.34
CA ASN A 232 -3.97 -9.67 32.63
C ASN A 232 -5.28 -9.80 33.40
N LYS A 233 -6.43 -9.67 32.73
CA LYS A 233 -7.74 -9.87 33.35
C LYS A 233 -7.92 -11.31 33.89
N LYS A 234 -7.38 -12.31 33.21
CA LYS A 234 -7.39 -13.71 33.71
C LYS A 234 -6.50 -13.86 34.94
N VAL A 235 -5.32 -13.22 34.94
CA VAL A 235 -4.41 -13.22 36.09
C VAL A 235 -5.07 -12.53 37.29
N GLU A 236 -5.71 -11.38 37.10
CA GLU A 236 -6.46 -10.69 38.16
C GLU A 236 -7.54 -11.60 38.77
N LYS A 237 -8.32 -12.31 37.94
CA LYS A 237 -9.33 -13.25 38.42
C LYS A 237 -8.73 -14.40 39.23
N LEU A 238 -7.63 -14.99 38.75
CA LEU A 238 -6.94 -16.06 39.47
C LEU A 238 -6.33 -15.56 40.79
N GLN A 239 -5.87 -14.31 40.84
CA GLN A 239 -5.38 -13.70 42.07
C GLN A 239 -6.52 -13.53 43.09
N GLU A 240 -7.69 -13.05 42.66
CA GLU A 240 -8.88 -12.93 43.53
C GLU A 240 -9.33 -14.31 44.06
N GLU A 241 -9.35 -15.33 43.20
CA GLU A 241 -9.66 -16.70 43.61
C GLU A 241 -8.63 -17.24 44.63
N LEU A 242 -7.34 -16.95 44.43
CA LEU A 242 -6.28 -17.34 45.36
C LEU A 242 -6.42 -16.65 46.72
N ASP A 243 -6.68 -15.34 46.72
CA ASP A 243 -6.85 -14.55 47.95
C ASP A 243 -8.07 -15.05 48.75
N SER A 244 -9.18 -15.33 48.06
CA SER A 244 -10.37 -15.94 48.66
C SER A 244 -10.08 -17.31 49.28
N LYS A 245 -9.33 -18.19 48.58
CA LYS A 245 -8.95 -19.49 49.13
C LYS A 245 -7.97 -19.38 50.29
N GLN A 246 -7.07 -18.41 50.27
CA GLN A 246 -6.17 -18.14 51.38
C GLN A 246 -6.95 -17.72 52.64
N GLU A 247 -7.98 -16.88 52.49
CA GLU A 247 -8.88 -16.49 53.59
C GLU A 247 -9.67 -17.69 54.14
N GLU A 248 -10.24 -18.52 53.25
CA GLU A 248 -10.95 -19.75 53.64
C GLU A 248 -10.01 -20.71 54.42
N ILE A 249 -8.78 -20.92 53.95
CA ILE A 249 -7.78 -21.75 54.62
C ILE A 249 -7.40 -21.15 55.97
N SER A 250 -7.20 -19.83 56.06
CA SER A 250 -6.91 -19.16 57.34
C SER A 250 -8.04 -19.32 58.34
N SER A 251 -9.30 -19.22 57.90
CA SER A 251 -10.48 -19.49 58.74
C SER A 251 -10.49 -20.94 59.24
N PHE A 252 -10.22 -21.90 58.35
CA PHE A 252 -10.14 -23.32 58.70
C PHE A 252 -9.03 -23.59 59.73
N VAL A 253 -7.82 -23.06 59.50
CA VAL A 253 -6.69 -23.21 60.43
C VAL A 253 -7.03 -22.67 61.82
N GLN A 254 -7.70 -21.51 61.90
CA GLN A 254 -8.11 -20.92 63.17
C GLN A 254 -9.12 -21.81 63.93
N LEU A 255 -10.02 -22.49 63.22
CA LEU A 255 -10.93 -23.47 63.82
C LEU A 255 -10.16 -24.65 64.43
N PHE A 256 -9.20 -25.24 63.72
CA PHE A 256 -8.38 -26.33 64.29
C PHE A 256 -7.52 -25.87 65.46
N GLU A 257 -6.97 -24.66 65.40
CA GLU A 257 -6.19 -24.11 66.50
C GLU A 257 -7.06 -23.89 67.75
N GLY A 258 -8.32 -23.47 67.58
CA GLY A 258 -9.30 -23.39 68.65
C GLY A 258 -9.64 -24.75 69.25
N LEU A 259 -9.86 -25.78 68.42
CA LEU A 259 -10.17 -27.14 68.87
C LEU A 259 -9.00 -27.77 69.65
N ASN A 260 -7.76 -27.66 69.14
CA ASN A 260 -6.57 -28.24 69.78
C ASN A 260 -6.24 -27.59 71.14
N LYS A 261 -6.71 -26.35 71.41
CA LYS A 261 -6.55 -25.68 72.71
C LYS A 261 -7.53 -26.20 73.77
N ASN A 262 -8.66 -26.78 73.36
CA ASN A 262 -9.70 -27.24 74.29
C ASN A 262 -9.44 -28.65 74.83
N ASP A 263 -8.71 -29.49 74.07
CA ASP A 263 -8.37 -30.86 74.49
C ASP A 263 -7.21 -30.93 75.50
N SER A 264 -6.51 -29.81 75.76
CA SER A 264 -5.45 -29.77 76.76
C SER A 264 -5.97 -29.54 78.21
N THR A 265 -7.27 -29.33 78.40
CA THR A 265 -7.89 -29.12 79.72
C THR A 265 -9.21 -29.86 79.84
N MET A 266 -9.21 -31.19 79.63
CA MET A 266 -10.31 -32.02 80.12
C MET A 266 -9.74 -33.26 80.83
N ASN A 267 -9.20 -32.99 82.02
CA ASN A 267 -9.16 -34.00 83.07
C ASN A 267 -10.52 -33.98 83.78
N VAL A 268 -11.20 -35.12 83.68
CA VAL A 268 -12.10 -35.71 84.68
C VAL A 268 -13.47 -35.04 84.88
N ASP A 269 -14.49 -35.89 84.70
CA ASP A 269 -15.87 -35.80 85.16
C ASP A 269 -16.73 -34.67 84.59
N ASP A 270 -17.63 -35.00 83.66
CA ASP A 270 -19.04 -34.99 84.02
C ASP A 270 -19.94 -35.62 82.94
N ASP A 271 -20.88 -36.38 83.49
CA ASP A 271 -21.98 -37.14 82.92
C ASP A 271 -22.94 -36.25 82.11
N TYR A 272 -22.92 -36.34 80.79
CA TYR A 272 -24.01 -35.83 79.95
C TYR A 272 -24.40 -36.87 78.88
N ASP A 273 -25.55 -37.47 79.15
CA ASP A 273 -26.33 -38.35 78.30
C ASP A 273 -26.86 -37.53 77.09
N ILE A 274 -26.02 -37.33 76.08
CA ILE A 274 -26.40 -36.70 74.81
C ILE A 274 -26.90 -37.82 73.89
N THR A 275 -28.19 -38.11 73.94
CA THR A 275 -28.87 -38.86 72.87
C THR A 275 -28.63 -38.13 71.54
N PRO A 276 -27.89 -38.71 70.59
CA PRO A 276 -27.64 -38.06 69.32
C PRO A 276 -28.98 -37.88 68.61
N TYR A 277 -29.23 -36.64 68.19
CA TYR A 277 -30.34 -36.29 67.32
C TYR A 277 -30.35 -37.25 66.13
N LEU A 278 -31.44 -38.01 66.00
CA LEU A 278 -31.72 -38.91 64.89
C LEU A 278 -31.73 -38.08 63.59
N LEU A 279 -30.57 -37.95 62.98
CA LEU A 279 -30.43 -37.38 61.65
C LEU A 279 -30.92 -38.46 60.71
N ASP A 280 -32.17 -38.31 60.27
CA ASP A 280 -32.82 -39.16 59.26
C ASP A 280 -31.80 -39.53 58.18
N HIS A 281 -31.51 -40.82 58.13
CA HIS A 281 -30.56 -41.46 57.24
C HIS A 281 -30.69 -40.91 55.82
N ILE A 282 -29.66 -40.18 55.38
CA ILE A 282 -29.31 -40.16 53.95
C ILE A 282 -29.14 -41.64 53.59
N PRO A 283 -29.84 -42.18 52.57
CA PRO A 283 -29.69 -43.58 52.20
C PRO A 283 -28.21 -43.86 51.97
N ASP A 284 -27.66 -44.85 52.68
CA ASP A 284 -26.29 -45.30 52.48
C ASP A 284 -26.14 -45.69 51.01
N ILE A 285 -25.33 -44.90 50.30
CA ILE A 285 -24.98 -45.09 48.89
C ILE A 285 -23.95 -46.24 48.78
N ASP A 286 -23.42 -46.71 49.91
CA ASP A 286 -22.37 -47.73 50.02
C ASP A 286 -22.83 -49.16 49.65
N ASP A 287 -24.13 -49.39 49.39
CA ASP A 287 -24.66 -50.70 48.96
C ASP A 287 -24.94 -50.79 47.45
N LEU A 288 -24.56 -49.77 46.65
CA LEU A 288 -24.63 -49.83 45.19
C LEU A 288 -23.44 -50.62 44.61
N ASN A 289 -23.74 -51.59 43.75
CA ASN A 289 -22.70 -52.34 43.03
C ASN A 289 -21.99 -51.44 41.99
N ASP A 290 -20.73 -51.75 41.66
CA ASP A 290 -19.91 -50.98 40.71
C ASP A 290 -20.59 -50.76 39.34
N ALA A 291 -21.44 -51.69 38.89
CA ALA A 291 -22.17 -51.58 37.63
C ALA A 291 -23.33 -50.56 37.70
N GLU A 292 -24.02 -50.46 38.84
CA GLU A 292 -25.09 -49.50 39.08
C GLU A 292 -24.53 -48.08 39.29
N ILE A 293 -23.35 -47.97 39.91
CA ILE A 293 -22.60 -46.70 39.99
C ILE A 293 -22.23 -46.21 38.58
N GLN A 294 -21.72 -47.11 37.73
CA GLN A 294 -21.38 -46.79 36.34
C GLN A 294 -22.62 -46.39 35.53
N GLU A 295 -23.74 -47.10 35.69
CA GLU A 295 -24.99 -46.80 34.98
C GLU A 295 -25.59 -45.43 35.41
N MET A 296 -25.50 -45.09 36.69
CA MET A 296 -25.92 -43.79 37.21
C MET A 296 -25.04 -42.66 36.66
N GLU A 297 -23.73 -42.87 36.53
CA GLU A 297 -22.83 -41.88 35.95
C GLU A 297 -23.09 -41.70 34.44
N GLU A 298 -23.36 -42.78 33.71
CA GLU A 298 -23.77 -42.71 32.30
C GLU A 298 -25.10 -41.96 32.12
N ALA A 299 -26.07 -42.19 33.01
CA ALA A 299 -27.34 -41.46 33.04
C ALA A 299 -27.13 -39.96 33.31
N ARG A 300 -26.19 -39.62 34.20
CA ARG A 300 -25.82 -38.23 34.52
C ARG A 300 -25.19 -37.54 33.31
N GLU A 301 -24.24 -38.19 32.64
CA GLU A 301 -23.60 -37.65 31.44
C GLU A 301 -24.60 -37.50 30.27
N ALA A 302 -25.52 -38.46 30.09
CA ALA A 302 -26.60 -38.37 29.11
C ALA A 302 -27.53 -37.18 29.37
N TYR A 303 -27.88 -36.90 30.63
CA TYR A 303 -28.66 -35.71 31.00
C TYR A 303 -27.91 -34.41 30.69
N ILE A 304 -26.61 -34.33 30.99
CA ILE A 304 -25.79 -33.15 30.67
C ILE A 304 -25.73 -32.93 29.16
N ALA A 305 -25.52 -33.99 28.37
CA ALA A 305 -25.52 -33.93 26.92
C ALA A 305 -26.88 -33.51 26.36
N ALA A 306 -27.99 -34.03 26.91
CA ALA A 306 -29.33 -33.66 26.50
C ALA A 306 -29.65 -32.18 26.83
N ILE A 307 -29.20 -31.66 27.97
CA ILE A 307 -29.31 -30.22 28.29
C ILE A 307 -28.51 -29.37 27.31
N ALA A 308 -27.30 -29.80 26.95
CA ALA A 308 -26.47 -29.08 25.97
C ALA A 308 -27.16 -29.04 24.60
N ALA A 309 -27.71 -30.18 24.14
CA ALA A 309 -28.48 -30.26 22.90
C ALA A 309 -29.75 -29.40 22.94
N ALA A 310 -30.50 -29.42 24.05
CA ALA A 310 -31.68 -28.58 24.25
C ALA A 310 -31.35 -27.08 24.22
N LYS A 311 -30.20 -26.69 24.78
CA LYS A 311 -29.71 -25.30 24.73
C LYS A 311 -29.28 -24.87 23.32
N GLU A 312 -28.74 -25.78 22.52
CA GLU A 312 -28.28 -25.50 21.16
C GLU A 312 -29.43 -25.42 20.16
N LYS A 313 -30.34 -26.41 20.18
CA LYS A 313 -31.37 -26.58 19.15
C LYS A 313 -32.71 -25.93 19.50
N LEU A 314 -33.00 -25.76 20.80
CA LEU A 314 -34.23 -25.14 21.33
C LEU A 314 -35.53 -25.75 20.76
N ASP A 315 -35.49 -27.00 20.32
CA ASP A 315 -36.61 -27.78 19.80
C ASP A 315 -37.30 -28.59 20.90
N GLU A 316 -38.61 -28.83 20.73
CA GLU A 316 -39.44 -29.56 21.70
C GLU A 316 -38.91 -30.98 21.95
N GLU A 317 -38.32 -31.61 20.94
CA GLU A 317 -37.74 -32.94 21.03
C GLU A 317 -36.50 -32.98 21.94
N SER A 318 -35.57 -32.02 21.80
CA SER A 318 -34.40 -31.95 22.69
C SER A 318 -34.78 -31.56 24.13
N ILE A 319 -35.79 -30.70 24.30
CA ILE A 319 -36.33 -30.37 25.64
C ILE A 319 -36.96 -31.62 26.28
N ALA A 320 -37.75 -32.40 25.52
CA ALA A 320 -38.33 -33.65 26.00
C ALA A 320 -37.24 -34.68 26.35
N ALA A 321 -36.18 -34.79 25.54
CA ALA A 321 -35.04 -35.66 25.82
C ALA A 321 -34.32 -35.29 27.13
N ALA A 322 -34.16 -34.00 27.40
CA ALA A 322 -33.58 -33.52 28.66
C ALA A 322 -34.47 -33.83 29.88
N ILE A 323 -35.79 -33.68 29.74
CA ILE A 323 -36.75 -34.04 30.80
C ILE A 323 -36.73 -35.55 31.07
N ASN A 324 -36.75 -36.38 30.02
CA ASN A 324 -36.70 -37.83 30.15
C ASN A 324 -35.39 -38.31 30.77
N SER A 325 -34.26 -37.73 30.38
CA SER A 325 -32.95 -38.04 30.97
C SER A 325 -32.90 -37.65 32.46
N ARG A 326 -33.52 -36.53 32.84
CA ARG A 326 -33.66 -36.13 34.25
C ARG A 326 -34.52 -37.10 35.05
N LEU A 327 -35.64 -37.55 34.48
CA LEU A 327 -36.52 -38.54 35.12
C LEU A 327 -35.79 -39.88 35.30
N TYR A 328 -35.00 -40.29 34.30
CA TYR A 328 -34.17 -41.48 34.37
C TYR A 328 -33.14 -41.38 35.50
N LEU A 329 -32.41 -40.27 35.59
CA LEU A 329 -31.46 -40.02 36.67
C LEU A 329 -32.14 -40.00 38.06
N GLN A 330 -33.33 -39.41 38.15
CA GLN A 330 -34.11 -39.37 39.40
C GLN A 330 -34.59 -40.77 39.83
N SER A 331 -34.72 -41.71 38.90
CA SER A 331 -35.14 -43.08 39.21
C SER A 331 -34.14 -43.82 40.10
N PHE A 332 -32.83 -43.57 39.97
CA PHE A 332 -31.80 -44.18 40.82
C PHE A 332 -31.95 -43.76 42.29
N VAL A 333 -32.30 -42.49 42.53
CA VAL A 333 -32.54 -41.94 43.88
C VAL A 333 -33.78 -42.56 44.53
N PHE A 334 -34.84 -42.80 43.75
CA PHE A 334 -36.06 -43.41 44.28
C PHE A 334 -36.03 -44.93 44.34
N ARG A 335 -35.21 -45.59 43.52
CA ARG A 335 -35.01 -47.05 43.54
C ARG A 335 -34.28 -47.51 44.80
N SER A 336 -33.26 -46.75 45.22
CA SER A 336 -32.58 -46.93 46.51
C SER A 336 -33.56 -46.83 47.70
N LYS A 337 -34.62 -46.02 47.58
CA LYS A 337 -35.68 -45.89 48.60
C LYS A 337 -36.63 -47.09 48.67
N MET A 338 -36.80 -47.87 47.60
CA MET A 338 -37.67 -49.07 47.60
C MET A 338 -36.93 -50.34 48.02
N MET A 339 -35.63 -50.46 47.74
CA MET A 339 -34.82 -51.60 48.19
C MET A 339 -34.63 -51.61 49.72
N ASN A 340 -34.68 -50.44 50.38
CA ASN A 340 -34.61 -50.32 51.83
C ASN A 340 -35.92 -50.68 52.58
N VAL A 341 -37.03 -50.91 51.87
CA VAL A 341 -38.32 -51.29 52.48
C VAL A 341 -38.57 -52.80 52.43
N ASP A 342 -37.89 -53.54 51.54
CA ASP A 342 -38.18 -54.96 51.28
C ASP A 342 -37.29 -55.97 52.05
N ASN A 343 -36.36 -55.51 52.90
CA ASN A 343 -35.52 -56.42 53.70
C ASN A 343 -36.19 -56.95 54.99
N GLY A 344 -37.52 -56.99 55.00
CA GLY A 344 -38.27 -57.49 56.13
C GLY A 344 -39.67 -57.95 55.76
N PHE A 345 -39.87 -58.84 54.78
CA PHE A 345 -40.92 -59.88 54.83
C PHE A 345 -40.77 -60.86 53.65
N SER A 346 -40.65 -62.15 53.96
CA SER A 346 -40.62 -63.22 52.97
C SER A 346 -41.97 -63.42 52.26
N SER A 347 -41.90 -63.82 50.98
CA SER A 347 -42.90 -64.57 50.19
C SER A 347 -44.18 -63.81 49.78
N MET A 348 -44.37 -63.57 48.46
CA MET A 348 -45.22 -64.42 47.58
C MET A 348 -45.38 -63.80 46.17
N GLY A 349 -44.90 -64.50 45.13
CA GLY A 349 -45.63 -64.71 43.86
C GLY A 349 -45.82 -63.59 42.81
N ILE A 350 -45.26 -63.87 41.62
CA ILE A 350 -45.87 -63.68 40.28
C ILE A 350 -45.79 -62.28 39.64
N SER A 351 -44.86 -62.06 38.72
CA SER A 351 -45.07 -62.27 37.26
C SER A 351 -43.99 -61.54 36.45
N GLU A 352 -43.25 -62.34 35.70
CA GLU A 352 -42.31 -61.99 34.65
C GLU A 352 -43.04 -61.49 33.40
N ALA A 353 -42.62 -60.38 32.79
CA ALA A 353 -42.65 -60.17 31.34
C ALA A 353 -41.75 -58.98 30.92
N PRO A 354 -41.08 -59.05 29.74
CA PRO A 354 -39.90 -58.26 29.45
C PRO A 354 -40.18 -57.13 28.44
N PHE A 355 -39.56 -55.97 28.62
CA PHE A 355 -39.41 -55.01 27.52
C PHE A 355 -37.94 -54.77 27.20
N ARG A 356 -37.57 -55.48 26.13
CA ARG A 356 -36.31 -55.41 25.40
C ARG A 356 -36.36 -54.22 24.43
N ALA A 357 -35.24 -53.49 24.36
CA ALA A 357 -34.69 -52.75 23.22
C ALA A 357 -35.52 -51.64 22.56
N PHE A 358 -34.90 -50.46 22.43
CA PHE A 358 -34.67 -49.85 21.12
C PHE A 358 -33.33 -49.14 21.08
N ALA A 359 -32.40 -49.74 20.32
CA ALA A 359 -31.29 -49.03 19.72
C ALA A 359 -31.80 -48.30 18.46
N ARG A 360 -31.52 -47.00 18.36
CA ARG A 360 -31.00 -46.34 17.16
C ARG A 360 -30.58 -44.92 17.45
#